data_AF-A0A7W7XBY3-F1
#
_entry.id   AF-A0A7W7XBY3-F1
#
_cell.length_a   1.000
_cell.length_b   1.000
_cell.length_c   1.000
_cell.angle_alpha   90.00
_cell.angle_beta   90.00
_cell.angle_gamma   90.00
#
_symmetry.space_group_name_H-M   'P 1'
#
loop_
_entity.id
_entity.type
_entity.pdbx_description
1 polymer ?
#
loop_
_entity_poly.entity_id
_entity_poly.type
_entity_poly.pdbx_seq_one_letter_code
_entity_poly.pdbx_strand_id
1 'polypeptide(L)'
;MAGTLLITGGTVGVTFAAETSPSAVVAYLPSVEITSNFAVVATPHPDTVGCNGYNVTGAGTSTGRPVTTATWAQKEVVCTATIPGKYDIKGTATMTQPNGDRLDISYALTAPLTSDTMVYPTGTFKITGGTGNYEFAAGSGKMNARVNLLDHDHVSSSLLGEIQYLG
;
A
#
# COMPACT_ATOMS: atom_id res chain seq x y z
N MET A 1 48.33 28.60 -51.96
CA MET A 1 47.79 27.90 -53.15
C MET A 1 46.66 26.96 -52.70
N ALA A 2 45.92 26.37 -53.63
CA ALA A 2 44.82 25.40 -53.41
C ALA A 2 45.22 24.20 -52.51
N GLY A 3 44.31 23.38 -51.97
CA GLY A 3 42.84 23.37 -52.09
C GLY A 3 42.21 22.11 -51.44
N THR A 4 40.88 22.07 -51.36
CA THR A 4 40.00 21.07 -50.71
C THR A 4 40.13 19.61 -51.21
N LEU A 5 39.99 18.61 -50.31
CA LEU A 5 39.16 17.40 -50.58
C LEU A 5 38.69 16.65 -49.30
N LEU A 6 37.58 15.90 -49.41
CA LEU A 6 36.73 15.37 -48.33
C LEU A 6 36.02 14.05 -48.77
N ILE A 7 35.41 13.23 -47.89
CA ILE A 7 35.44 13.25 -46.40
C ILE A 7 36.47 12.20 -45.90
N THR A 8 36.22 10.93 -45.53
CA THR A 8 34.99 10.15 -45.21
C THR A 8 35.35 8.92 -44.35
N GLY A 9 34.63 8.64 -43.24
CA GLY A 9 34.59 7.32 -42.61
C GLY A 9 34.85 7.26 -41.08
N GLY A 10 33.89 6.72 -40.32
CA GLY A 10 34.12 6.21 -38.95
C GLY A 10 33.64 7.10 -37.80
N THR A 11 32.33 7.15 -37.56
CA THR A 11 31.73 7.70 -36.33
C THR A 11 32.00 6.81 -35.10
N VAL A 12 32.77 7.29 -34.13
CA VAL A 12 32.58 6.90 -32.71
C VAL A 12 32.85 8.10 -31.80
N GLY A 13 31.88 9.00 -31.70
CA GLY A 13 31.93 10.11 -30.75
C GLY A 13 31.53 9.65 -29.36
N VAL A 14 32.49 9.28 -28.51
CA VAL A 14 32.27 9.14 -27.06
C VAL A 14 32.28 10.51 -26.39
N THR A 15 31.16 11.23 -26.55
CA THR A 15 30.92 12.46 -25.77
C THR A 15 30.13 12.07 -24.53
N PHE A 16 30.83 11.90 -23.40
CA PHE A 16 30.18 11.89 -22.09
C PHE A 16 29.71 13.32 -21.81
N ALA A 17 28.47 13.62 -22.20
CA ALA A 17 27.78 14.79 -21.71
C ALA A 17 27.57 14.61 -20.20
N ALA A 18 28.37 15.32 -19.40
CA ALA A 18 28.15 15.43 -17.98
C ALA A 18 26.90 16.31 -17.77
N GLU A 19 25.72 15.68 -17.75
CA GLU A 19 24.49 16.37 -17.41
C GLU A 19 24.57 16.82 -15.94
N THR A 20 24.63 18.14 -15.77
CA THR A 20 24.68 18.79 -14.47
C THR A 20 23.39 18.49 -13.70
N SER A 21 23.49 17.73 -12.61
CA SER A 21 22.39 17.55 -11.67
C SER A 21 22.02 18.86 -10.97
N PRO A 22 20.73 19.24 -10.99
CA PRO A 22 20.13 19.84 -9.80
C PRO A 22 18.81 19.14 -9.41
N SER A 23 18.72 17.82 -9.57
CA SER A 23 17.74 17.06 -8.80
C SER A 23 18.16 17.12 -7.33
N ALA A 24 17.45 17.92 -6.54
CA ALA A 24 17.54 17.84 -5.10
C ALA A 24 17.36 16.37 -4.70
N VAL A 25 18.35 15.81 -4.00
CA VAL A 25 18.23 14.47 -3.43
C VAL A 25 17.20 14.56 -2.32
N VAL A 26 15.93 14.45 -2.68
CA VAL A 26 14.88 14.04 -1.76
C VAL A 26 15.38 12.71 -1.24
N ALA A 27 15.81 12.69 0.03
CA ALA A 27 16.30 11.47 0.64
C ALA A 27 15.20 10.42 0.52
N TYR A 28 15.42 9.44 -0.37
CA TYR A 28 14.53 8.31 -0.51
C TYR A 28 14.64 7.51 0.79
N LEU A 29 13.73 7.83 1.71
CA LEU A 29 13.52 7.05 2.91
C LEU A 29 12.70 5.83 2.45
N PRO A 30 13.25 4.60 2.54
CA PRO A 30 12.57 3.36 2.16
C PRO A 30 11.49 3.00 3.19
N SER A 31 10.60 3.94 3.50
CA SER A 31 9.65 3.91 4.61
C SER A 31 8.21 3.91 4.10
N VAL A 32 7.40 3.03 4.66
CA VAL A 32 5.95 3.12 4.61
C VAL A 32 5.49 3.88 5.84
N GLU A 33 4.81 5.00 5.62
CA GLU A 33 4.15 5.80 6.65
C GLU A 33 2.84 6.31 6.03
N ILE A 34 1.79 5.47 6.09
CA ILE A 34 0.51 5.74 5.43
C ILE A 34 -0.59 5.80 6.48
N THR A 35 -1.47 6.80 6.37
CA THR A 35 -2.76 6.84 7.07
C THR A 35 -3.89 6.70 6.06
N SER A 36 -4.79 5.75 6.27
CA SER A 36 -5.99 5.55 5.45
C SER A 36 -7.24 5.89 6.26
N ASN A 37 -8.22 6.55 5.61
CA ASN A 37 -9.55 6.80 6.16
C ASN A 37 -10.59 6.34 5.13
N PHE A 38 -11.52 5.49 5.55
CA PHE A 38 -12.42 4.79 4.64
C PHE A 38 -13.74 4.39 5.31
N ALA A 39 -14.78 4.31 4.48
CA ALA A 39 -16.03 3.67 4.82
C ALA A 39 -15.95 2.16 4.57
N VAL A 40 -16.72 1.37 5.29
CA VAL A 40 -16.82 -0.09 5.15
C VAL A 40 -18.27 -0.55 5.00
N VAL A 41 -18.45 -1.64 4.25
CA VAL A 41 -19.70 -2.40 4.19
C VAL A 41 -19.38 -3.83 4.63
N ALA A 42 -19.99 -4.24 5.74
CA ALA A 42 -19.86 -5.59 6.29
C ALA A 42 -21.10 -6.42 5.94
N THR A 43 -20.89 -7.66 5.52
CA THR A 43 -21.94 -8.65 5.25
C THR A 43 -21.61 -9.96 5.97
N PRO A 44 -22.60 -10.75 6.44
CA PRO A 44 -22.32 -12.02 7.09
C PRO A 44 -21.50 -12.96 6.20
N HIS A 45 -20.52 -13.64 6.79
CA HIS A 45 -19.76 -14.68 6.10
C HIS A 45 -20.62 -15.94 5.95
N PRO A 46 -20.66 -16.60 4.77
CA PRO A 46 -21.54 -17.73 4.53
C PRO A 46 -21.18 -18.99 5.35
N ASP A 47 -19.90 -19.16 5.71
CA ASP A 47 -19.49 -20.17 6.68
C ASP A 47 -19.65 -19.63 8.11
N THR A 48 -20.69 -20.13 8.78
CA THR A 48 -21.07 -19.82 10.15
C THR A 48 -20.42 -20.73 11.20
N VAL A 49 -19.57 -21.68 10.80
CA VAL A 49 -18.92 -22.64 11.71
C VAL A 49 -17.40 -22.45 11.74
N GLY A 50 -16.73 -22.44 10.59
CA GLY A 50 -15.28 -22.29 10.49
C GLY A 50 -14.80 -20.84 10.60
N CYS A 51 -15.58 -19.88 10.10
CA CYS A 51 -15.29 -18.45 10.23
C CYS A 51 -16.19 -17.76 11.28
N ASN A 52 -17.51 -17.92 11.16
CA ASN A 52 -18.52 -17.27 12.01
C ASN A 52 -18.29 -15.75 12.17
N GLY A 53 -18.34 -15.01 11.05
CA GLY A 53 -18.02 -13.59 11.04
C GLY A 53 -18.50 -12.88 9.78
N TYR A 54 -17.63 -12.09 9.14
CA TYR A 54 -18.02 -11.12 8.10
C TYR A 54 -17.10 -11.12 6.88
N ASN A 55 -17.69 -10.87 5.71
CA ASN A 55 -16.99 -10.32 4.55
C ASN A 55 -17.12 -8.80 4.59
N VAL A 56 -16.01 -8.08 4.47
CA VAL A 56 -15.99 -6.62 4.51
C VAL A 56 -15.32 -6.06 3.25
N THR A 57 -15.96 -5.07 2.64
CA THR A 57 -15.38 -4.25 1.58
C THR A 57 -15.25 -2.83 2.09
N GLY A 58 -14.15 -2.14 1.82
CA GLY A 58 -13.96 -0.73 2.22
C GLY A 58 -13.44 0.14 1.09
N ALA A 59 -13.79 1.43 1.12
CA ALA A 59 -13.38 2.42 0.13
C ALA A 59 -13.15 3.79 0.78
N GLY A 60 -12.13 4.51 0.33
CA GLY A 60 -11.79 5.81 0.90
C GLY A 60 -10.50 6.39 0.33
N THR A 61 -9.68 6.97 1.19
CA THR A 61 -8.43 7.65 0.82
C THR A 61 -7.27 7.22 1.70
N SER A 62 -6.05 7.29 1.15
CA SER A 62 -4.79 7.10 1.84
C SER A 62 -3.87 8.29 1.60
N THR A 63 -3.15 8.71 2.63
CA THR A 63 -2.13 9.75 2.53
C THR A 63 -0.86 9.34 3.26
N GLY A 64 0.29 9.91 2.87
CA GLY A 64 1.59 9.59 3.44
C GLY A 64 2.53 8.87 2.46
N ARG A 65 3.62 8.28 2.94
CA ARG A 65 4.70 7.75 2.08
C ARG A 65 4.56 6.23 1.86
N PRO A 66 4.82 5.71 0.65
CA PRO A 66 5.28 6.42 -0.55
C PRO A 66 4.16 7.11 -1.35
N VAL A 67 2.89 6.72 -1.17
CA VAL A 67 1.78 7.02 -2.11
C VAL A 67 1.34 8.49 -2.22
N THR A 68 1.85 9.39 -1.38
CA THR A 68 1.45 10.81 -1.20
C THR A 68 -0.04 11.03 -0.89
N THR A 69 -0.91 10.86 -1.87
CA THR A 69 -2.38 10.79 -1.78
C THR A 69 -2.87 9.75 -2.78
N ALA A 70 -3.70 8.82 -2.35
CA ALA A 70 -4.24 7.73 -3.17
C ALA A 70 -5.70 7.41 -2.78
N THR A 71 -6.46 6.80 -3.69
CA THR A 71 -7.73 6.15 -3.37
C THR A 71 -7.46 4.79 -2.72
N TRP A 72 -8.12 4.52 -1.60
CA TRP A 72 -8.05 3.23 -0.90
C TRP A 72 -9.24 2.37 -1.32
N ALA A 73 -8.98 1.10 -1.65
CA ALA A 73 -10.00 0.08 -1.76
C ALA A 73 -9.52 -1.21 -1.08
N GLN A 74 -10.36 -1.83 -0.25
CA GLN A 74 -10.01 -3.07 0.45
C GLN A 74 -11.09 -4.16 0.35
N LYS A 75 -10.64 -5.40 0.50
CA LYS A 75 -11.49 -6.57 0.77
C LYS A 75 -10.85 -7.38 1.89
N GLU A 76 -11.62 -7.72 2.91
CA GLU A 76 -11.16 -8.55 4.03
C GLU A 76 -12.23 -9.54 4.49
N VAL A 77 -11.76 -10.60 5.14
CA VAL A 77 -12.59 -11.56 5.88
C VAL A 77 -12.23 -11.43 7.34
N VAL A 78 -13.27 -11.32 8.18
CA VAL A 78 -13.17 -11.22 9.63
C VAL A 78 -13.82 -12.44 10.24
N CYS A 79 -13.04 -13.33 10.86
CA CYS A 79 -13.54 -14.54 11.52
C CYS A 79 -13.44 -14.43 13.05
N THR A 80 -14.35 -15.10 13.75
CA THR A 80 -14.34 -15.19 15.23
C THR A 80 -14.12 -16.61 15.74
N ALA A 81 -14.33 -17.62 14.88
CA ALA A 81 -14.14 -19.04 15.22
C ALA A 81 -12.68 -19.52 15.07
N THR A 82 -11.85 -18.84 14.27
CA THR A 82 -10.48 -19.28 13.98
C THR A 82 -9.48 -18.98 15.11
N ILE A 83 -9.73 -17.95 15.93
CA ILE A 83 -8.89 -17.59 17.09
C ILE A 83 -9.80 -17.34 18.31
N PRO A 84 -9.80 -18.21 19.33
CA PRO A 84 -10.66 -18.06 20.50
C PRO A 84 -10.53 -16.68 21.17
N GLY A 85 -11.68 -16.01 21.35
CA GLY A 85 -11.76 -14.69 22.00
C GLY A 85 -11.24 -13.53 21.16
N LYS A 86 -10.97 -13.71 19.86
CA LYS A 86 -10.48 -12.64 18.97
C LYS A 86 -11.19 -12.61 17.62
N TYR A 87 -11.20 -11.44 17.02
CA TYR A 87 -11.30 -11.27 15.58
C TYR A 87 -9.98 -11.65 14.92
N ASP A 88 -10.04 -12.52 13.92
CA ASP A 88 -8.97 -12.86 12.99
C ASP A 88 -9.29 -12.20 11.64
N ILE A 89 -8.53 -11.18 11.29
CA ILE A 89 -8.84 -10.26 10.18
C ILE A 89 -7.76 -10.45 9.11
N LYS A 90 -8.16 -10.88 7.91
CA LYS A 90 -7.24 -11.07 6.78
C LYS A 90 -7.80 -10.39 5.54
N GLY A 91 -6.99 -9.55 4.89
CA GLY A 91 -7.45 -8.79 3.74
C GLY A 91 -6.35 -8.37 2.78
N THR A 92 -6.80 -7.74 1.70
CA THR A 92 -5.97 -7.02 0.74
C THR A 92 -6.49 -5.61 0.55
N ALA A 93 -5.59 -4.68 0.24
CA ALA A 93 -5.95 -3.34 -0.15
C ALA A 93 -5.09 -2.86 -1.33
N THR A 94 -5.67 -1.97 -2.11
CA THR A 94 -5.01 -1.27 -3.21
C THR A 94 -5.05 0.23 -2.93
N MET A 95 -3.94 0.91 -3.23
CA MET A 95 -3.79 2.36 -3.11
C MET A 95 -3.44 2.91 -4.49
N THR A 96 -4.41 3.56 -5.16
CA THR A 96 -4.22 4.09 -6.52
C THR A 96 -4.03 5.60 -6.47
N GLN A 97 -2.88 6.08 -6.95
CA GLN A 97 -2.57 7.51 -7.05
C GLN A 97 -3.28 8.17 -8.25
N PRO A 98 -3.46 9.52 -8.26
CA PRO A 98 -4.08 10.25 -9.36
C PRO A 98 -3.41 10.08 -10.74
N ASN A 99 -2.13 9.69 -10.77
CA ASN A 99 -1.38 9.40 -12.00
C ASN A 99 -1.54 7.96 -12.51
N GLY A 100 -2.27 7.09 -11.78
CA GLY A 100 -2.48 5.68 -12.12
C GLY A 100 -1.48 4.70 -11.51
N ASP A 101 -0.45 5.16 -10.78
CA ASP A 101 0.40 4.26 -9.99
C ASP A 101 -0.44 3.57 -8.93
N ARG A 102 -0.21 2.26 -8.72
CA ARG A 102 -0.98 1.47 -7.74
C ARG A 102 -0.05 0.69 -6.84
N LEU A 103 -0.18 0.84 -5.54
CA LEU A 103 0.51 0.02 -4.53
C LEU A 103 -0.47 -1.02 -3.97
N ASP A 104 -0.10 -2.30 -4.04
CA ASP A 104 -0.94 -3.42 -3.58
C ASP A 104 -0.36 -4.04 -2.30
N ILE A 105 -1.23 -4.30 -1.32
CA ILE A 105 -0.84 -4.93 -0.04
C ILE A 105 -1.78 -6.07 0.34
N SER A 106 -1.26 -6.99 1.16
CA SER A 106 -2.04 -7.88 2.01
C SER A 106 -1.77 -7.59 3.48
N TYR A 107 -2.72 -7.92 4.36
CA TYR A 107 -2.58 -7.74 5.79
C TYR A 107 -3.26 -8.84 6.60
N ALA A 108 -2.76 -9.03 7.82
CA ALA A 108 -3.34 -9.88 8.85
C ALA A 108 -3.30 -9.14 10.19
N LEU A 109 -4.48 -8.91 10.77
CA LEU A 109 -4.69 -8.18 12.02
C LEU A 109 -5.47 -9.06 13.01
N THR A 110 -5.37 -8.74 14.30
CA THR A 110 -6.26 -9.29 15.33
C THR A 110 -6.76 -8.21 16.28
N ALA A 111 -7.94 -8.41 16.85
CA ALA A 111 -8.48 -7.63 17.96
C ALA A 111 -9.20 -8.55 18.95
N PRO A 112 -9.30 -8.23 20.25
CA PRO A 112 -10.18 -8.94 21.16
C PRO A 112 -11.65 -8.86 20.71
N LEU A 113 -12.42 -9.92 20.94
CA LEU A 113 -13.88 -9.79 20.99
C LEU A 113 -14.22 -8.93 22.22
N THR A 114 -14.99 -7.87 22.04
CA THR A 114 -15.39 -6.95 23.11
C THR A 114 -16.85 -6.54 22.95
N SER A 115 -17.47 -6.13 24.07
CA SER A 115 -18.75 -5.40 24.08
C SER A 115 -18.57 -3.90 23.80
N ASP A 116 -17.34 -3.40 23.78
CA ASP A 116 -17.05 -2.00 23.52
C ASP A 116 -17.37 -1.63 22.06
N THR A 117 -17.87 -0.41 21.89
CA THR A 117 -18.11 0.19 20.57
C THR A 117 -16.81 0.40 19.77
N MET A 118 -15.68 0.62 20.44
CA MET A 118 -14.39 0.89 19.82
C MET A 118 -13.50 -0.35 19.81
N VAL A 119 -13.05 -0.74 18.63
CA VAL A 119 -12.13 -1.87 18.43
C VAL A 119 -10.83 -1.36 17.81
N TYR A 120 -9.71 -1.94 18.23
CA TYR A 120 -8.36 -1.56 17.80
C TYR A 120 -7.60 -2.75 17.19
N PRO A 121 -7.89 -3.14 15.93
CA PRO A 121 -7.15 -4.18 15.25
C PRO A 121 -5.67 -3.83 15.10
N THR A 122 -4.79 -4.78 15.38
CA THR A 122 -3.33 -4.62 15.22
C THR A 122 -2.72 -5.86 14.59
N GLY A 123 -1.66 -5.67 13.80
CA GLY A 123 -0.97 -6.77 13.15
C GLY A 123 0.08 -6.29 12.16
N THR A 124 0.09 -6.90 10.99
CA THR A 124 1.12 -6.67 9.95
C THR A 124 0.51 -6.55 8.57
N PHE A 125 1.12 -5.69 7.74
CA PHE A 125 0.91 -5.69 6.30
C PHE A 125 2.17 -6.18 5.57
N LYS A 126 1.99 -6.61 4.31
CA LYS A 126 3.05 -6.92 3.35
C LYS A 126 2.71 -6.26 2.02
N ILE A 127 3.68 -5.61 1.39
CA ILE A 127 3.56 -5.16 0.00
C ILE A 127 3.63 -6.37 -0.92
N THR A 128 2.62 -6.53 -1.77
CA THR A 128 2.48 -7.65 -2.71
C THR A 128 2.86 -7.29 -4.15
N GLY A 129 3.22 -6.02 -4.39
CA GLY A 129 3.62 -5.47 -5.69
C GLY A 129 2.83 -4.21 -6.00
N GLY A 130 2.64 -3.94 -7.28
CA GLY A 130 1.89 -2.78 -7.75
C GLY A 130 1.96 -2.60 -9.26
N THR A 131 1.69 -1.38 -9.73
CA THR A 131 1.86 -0.96 -11.12
C THR A 131 2.50 0.43 -11.19
N GLY A 132 3.19 0.72 -12.29
CA GLY A 132 3.90 1.98 -12.48
C GLY A 132 5.08 2.07 -11.52
N ASN A 133 5.20 3.15 -10.76
CA ASN A 133 6.30 3.33 -9.78
C ASN A 133 6.35 2.25 -8.68
N TYR A 134 5.36 1.35 -8.57
CA TYR A 134 5.33 0.25 -7.60
C TYR A 134 5.46 -1.15 -8.19
N GLU A 135 5.75 -1.30 -9.48
CA GLU A 135 5.81 -2.62 -10.16
C GLU A 135 6.75 -3.62 -9.45
N PHE A 136 7.90 -3.16 -8.96
CA PHE A 136 8.88 -3.97 -8.20
C PHE A 136 8.91 -3.66 -6.70
N ALA A 137 7.83 -3.06 -6.16
CA ALA A 137 7.73 -2.75 -4.75
C ALA A 137 7.58 -4.03 -3.91
N ALA A 138 8.43 -4.17 -2.89
CA ALA A 138 8.33 -5.18 -1.85
C ALA A 138 8.56 -4.53 -0.48
N GLY A 139 8.10 -5.17 0.58
CA GLY A 139 8.22 -4.63 1.94
C GLY A 139 7.14 -5.13 2.86
N SER A 140 7.18 -4.69 4.11
CA SER A 140 6.24 -5.06 5.15
C SER A 140 6.34 -4.11 6.34
N GLY A 141 5.41 -4.26 7.29
CA GLY A 141 5.44 -3.48 8.51
C GLY A 141 4.29 -3.80 9.44
N LYS A 142 4.09 -2.90 10.41
CA LYS A 142 2.94 -2.92 11.32
C LYS A 142 1.78 -2.18 10.70
N MET A 143 0.58 -2.71 10.94
CA MET A 143 -0.66 -2.04 10.63
C MET A 143 -1.51 -2.01 11.89
N ASN A 144 -2.06 -0.85 12.21
CA ASN A 144 -3.03 -0.65 13.28
C ASN A 144 -4.29 -0.02 12.67
N ALA A 145 -5.45 -0.33 13.22
CA ALA A 145 -6.71 0.29 12.84
C ALA A 145 -7.49 0.75 14.06
N ARG A 146 -8.40 1.70 13.85
CA ARG A 146 -9.39 2.16 14.82
C ARG A 146 -10.75 2.08 14.14
N VAL A 147 -11.59 1.19 14.66
CA VAL A 147 -12.92 0.86 14.13
C VAL A 147 -13.96 1.21 15.18
N ASN A 148 -14.99 1.93 14.80
CA ASN A 148 -16.21 2.10 15.59
C ASN A 148 -17.26 1.13 15.04
N LEU A 149 -17.72 0.17 15.83
CA LEU A 149 -18.68 -0.86 15.38
C LEU A 149 -20.08 -0.29 15.05
N LEU A 150 -20.35 0.96 15.43
CA LEU A 150 -21.60 1.68 15.15
C LEU A 150 -21.44 2.78 14.08
N ASP A 151 -20.21 3.08 13.64
CA ASP A 151 -19.91 4.10 12.63
C ASP A 151 -18.99 3.49 11.57
N HIS A 152 -19.63 3.02 10.49
CA HIS A 152 -18.97 2.30 9.42
C HIS A 152 -18.37 3.25 8.36
N ASP A 153 -18.64 4.55 8.44
CA ASP A 153 -18.17 5.54 7.46
C ASP A 153 -16.78 6.11 7.81
N HIS A 154 -16.35 6.00 9.08
CA HIS A 154 -15.14 6.63 9.60
C HIS A 154 -14.12 5.63 10.19
N VAL A 155 -13.83 4.54 9.46
CA VAL A 155 -12.71 3.65 9.82
C VAL A 155 -11.39 4.32 9.46
N SER A 156 -10.39 4.18 10.33
CA SER A 156 -9.03 4.67 10.09
C SER A 156 -8.00 3.57 10.32
N SER A 157 -6.91 3.59 9.54
CA SER A 157 -5.75 2.72 9.75
C SER A 157 -4.43 3.43 9.51
N SER A 158 -3.37 2.97 10.18
CA SER A 158 -2.00 3.43 10.02
C SER A 158 -1.08 2.26 9.67
N LEU A 159 -0.24 2.46 8.65
CA LEU A 159 0.77 1.51 8.20
C LEU A 159 2.15 2.12 8.42
N LEU A 160 2.99 1.41 9.18
CA LEU A 160 4.36 1.81 9.50
C LEU A 160 5.30 0.66 9.19
N GLY A 161 6.25 0.87 8.28
CA GLY A 161 7.13 -0.21 7.81
C GLY A 161 8.19 0.25 6.83
N GLU A 162 8.71 -0.70 6.06
CA GLU A 162 9.78 -0.48 5.07
C GLU A 162 9.32 -0.88 3.66
N ILE A 163 9.87 -0.20 2.66
CA ILE A 163 9.64 -0.46 1.23
C ILE A 163 10.97 -0.43 0.45
N GLN A 164 11.23 -1.52 -0.26
CA GLN A 164 12.35 -1.69 -1.18
C GLN A 164 11.83 -1.88 -2.60
N TYR A 165 12.59 -1.40 -3.57
CA TYR A 165 12.38 -1.67 -4.99
C TYR A 165 13.42 -2.68 -5.46
N LEU A 166 12.96 -3.71 -6.17
CA LEU A 166 13.79 -4.86 -6.59
C LEU A 166 14.20 -4.84 -8.07
N GLY A 167 14.05 -3.70 -8.74
CA GLY A 167 14.40 -3.46 -10.15
C GLY A 167 15.19 -2.18 -10.32
#